data_AF-S4PQ66-F1
#
_entry.id   AF-S4PQ66-F1
#
_cell.length_a   1.000
_cell.length_b   1.000
_cell.length_c   1.000
_cell.angle_alpha   90.00
_cell.angle_beta   90.00
_cell.angle_gamma   90.00
#
_symmetry.space_group_name_H-M   'P 1'
#
loop_
_entity.id
_entity.type
_entity.pdbx_description
1 polymer ?
#
loop_
_entity_poly.entity_id
_entity_poly.type
_entity_poly.pdbx_seq_one_letter_code
_entity_poly.pdbx_strand_id
1 'polypeptide(L)'
;SFTHESTGIKYRFLVLPRYDVDLQKIISKTKVLDLRNVLVIAIQILDVLEYFHSKGYTHSDIKSSNLMLGFDGNKYNKGLIKPTQSF
;
A
#
# COMPACT_ATOMS: atom_id res chain seq x y z
N SER A 1 5.57 4.93 -24.42
CA SER A 1 4.40 4.04 -24.46
C SER A 1 4.77 2.79 -25.22
N PHE A 2 4.47 1.62 -24.67
CA PHE A 2 4.66 0.36 -25.37
C PHE A 2 3.44 0.13 -26.26
N THR A 3 3.66 -0.04 -27.56
CA THR A 3 2.60 -0.36 -28.52
C THR A 3 2.90 -1.75 -29.05
N HIS A 4 1.94 -2.67 -28.93
CA HIS A 4 2.09 -4.00 -29.48
C HIS A 4 1.87 -3.94 -30.99
N GLU A 5 2.91 -4.25 -31.77
CA GLU A 5 2.95 -3.99 -33.22
C GLU A 5 1.87 -4.74 -34.00
N SER A 6 1.50 -5.96 -33.59
CA SER A 6 0.49 -6.77 -34.31
C SER A 6 -0.96 -6.44 -33.94
N THR A 7 -1.22 -5.79 -32.80
CA THR A 7 -2.59 -5.44 -32.38
C THR A 7 -2.85 -3.94 -32.32
N GLY A 8 -1.81 -3.11 -32.42
CA GLY A 8 -1.91 -1.65 -32.27
C GLY A 8 -2.24 -1.18 -30.85
N ILE A 9 -2.35 -2.09 -29.88
CA ILE A 9 -2.73 -1.74 -28.50
C ILE A 9 -1.60 -1.00 -27.81
N LYS A 10 -1.92 0.16 -27.23
CA LYS A 10 -1.00 1.02 -26.49
C LYS A 10 -1.16 0.81 -24.99
N TYR A 11 -0.10 0.37 -24.34
CA TYR A 11 -0.07 0.13 -22.90
C TYR A 11 0.49 1.33 -22.14
N ARG A 12 -0.09 1.58 -20.96
CA ARG A 12 0.39 2.57 -19.98
C ARG A 12 0.81 1.82 -18.73
N PHE A 13 2.00 2.12 -18.25
CA PHE A 13 2.54 1.53 -17.03
C PHE A 13 2.73 2.64 -16.00
N LEU A 14 2.45 2.30 -14.75
CA LEU A 14 2.72 3.14 -13.60
C LEU A 14 3.70 2.39 -12.70
N VAL A 15 4.91 2.94 -12.53
CA VAL A 15 5.91 2.39 -11.63
C VAL A 15 5.82 3.16 -10.32
N LEU A 16 5.55 2.45 -9.22
CA LEU A 16 5.39 3.02 -7.88
C LEU A 16 6.33 2.30 -6.90
N PRO A 17 6.61 2.90 -5.73
CA PRO A 17 7.17 2.17 -4.62
C PRO A 17 6.36 0.90 -4.32
N ARG A 18 7.05 -0.17 -3.94
CA ARG A 18 6.39 -1.41 -3.55
C ARG A 18 5.71 -1.21 -2.19
N TYR A 19 4.40 -1.45 -2.15
CA TYR A 19 3.63 -1.55 -0.93
C TYR A 19 3.23 -3.01 -0.68
N ASP A 20 2.82 -3.34 0.54
CA ASP A 20 2.46 -4.71 0.91
C ASP A 20 0.96 -4.97 0.67
N VAL A 21 0.11 -4.66 1.66
CA VAL A 21 -1.32 -4.94 1.63
C VAL A 21 -2.14 -3.66 1.79
N ASP A 22 -3.31 -3.60 1.17
CA ASP A 22 -4.27 -2.53 1.37
C ASP A 22 -5.06 -2.70 2.69
N LEU A 23 -5.57 -1.57 3.21
CA LEU A 23 -6.32 -1.56 4.47
C LEU A 23 -7.62 -2.37 4.39
N GLN A 24 -8.28 -2.41 3.21
CA GLN A 24 -9.50 -3.20 3.01
C GLN A 24 -9.27 -4.69 3.30
N LYS A 25 -8.15 -5.23 2.82
CA LYS A 25 -7.76 -6.63 3.04
C LYS A 25 -7.35 -6.91 4.49
N ILE A 26 -6.82 -5.93 5.22
CA ILE A 26 -6.58 -6.07 6.66
C ILE A 26 -7.91 -6.15 7.42
N ILE A 27 -8.81 -5.18 7.20
CA ILE A 27 -10.12 -5.14 7.86
C ILE A 27 -10.91 -6.42 7.60
N SER A 28 -10.84 -6.95 6.38
CA SER A 28 -11.50 -8.21 6.00
C SER A 28 -11.00 -9.42 6.81
N LYS A 29 -9.73 -9.41 7.25
CA LYS A 29 -9.12 -10.47 8.05
C LYS A 29 -9.34 -10.29 9.54
N THR A 30 -9.23 -9.07 10.06
CA THR A 30 -9.34 -8.80 11.51
C THR A 30 -10.78 -8.59 11.96
N LYS A 31 -11.71 -8.33 11.03
CA LYS A 31 -13.12 -7.91 11.23
C LYS A 31 -13.27 -6.53 11.86
N VAL A 32 -12.46 -6.19 12.87
CA VAL A 32 -12.44 -4.89 13.55
C VAL A 32 -10.98 -4.44 13.73
N LEU A 33 -10.74 -3.14 13.63
CA LEU A 33 -9.48 -2.50 14.01
C LEU A 33 -9.62 -1.94 15.41
N ASP A 34 -8.60 -2.11 16.25
CA ASP A 34 -8.56 -1.46 17.55
C ASP A 34 -8.44 0.06 17.42
N LEU A 35 -8.90 0.77 18.46
CA LEU A 35 -8.97 2.22 18.47
C LEU A 35 -7.60 2.88 18.21
N ARG A 36 -6.51 2.31 18.73
CA ARG A 36 -5.17 2.86 18.53
C ARG A 36 -4.81 2.85 17.06
N ASN A 37 -5.00 1.72 16.37
CA ASN A 37 -4.73 1.62 14.94
C ASN A 37 -5.63 2.55 14.12
N VAL A 38 -6.92 2.68 14.49
CA VAL A 38 -7.83 3.64 13.84
C VAL A 38 -7.32 5.07 13.95
N LEU A 39 -6.89 5.51 15.14
CA LEU A 39 -6.37 6.85 15.37
C LEU A 39 -5.07 7.10 14.59
N VAL A 40 -4.15 6.13 14.58
CA VAL A 40 -2.89 6.22 13.82
C VAL A 40 -3.13 6.34 12.32
N ILE A 41 -4.10 5.60 11.77
CA ILE A 41 -4.48 5.68 10.36
C ILE A 41 -5.15 7.02 10.08
N ALA A 42 -6.07 7.48 10.94
CA ALA A 42 -6.77 8.74 10.76
C ALA A 42 -5.82 9.94 10.71
N ILE A 43 -4.83 9.99 11.62
CA ILE A 43 -3.80 11.04 11.61
C ILE A 43 -3.03 11.04 10.30
N GLN A 44 -2.55 9.88 9.83
CA GLN A 44 -1.82 9.79 8.56
C GLN A 44 -2.66 10.21 7.35
N ILE A 45 -3.96 9.88 7.33
CA ILE A 45 -4.88 10.33 6.28
C ILE A 45 -5.01 11.85 6.32
N LEU A 46 -5.16 12.44 7.50
CA LEU A 46 -5.26 13.90 7.66
C LEU A 46 -3.99 14.61 7.19
N ASP A 47 -2.80 14.10 7.54
CA ASP A 47 -1.52 14.67 7.10
C ASP A 47 -1.42 14.69 5.56
N VAL A 48 -1.83 13.60 4.89
CA VAL A 48 -1.83 13.51 3.42
C VAL A 48 -2.87 14.44 2.79
N LEU A 49 -4.06 14.54 3.39
CA LEU A 49 -5.12 15.43 2.89
C LEU A 49 -4.74 16.90 3.05
N GLU A 50 -4.14 17.28 4.18
CA GLU A 50 -3.59 18.62 4.39
C GLU A 50 -2.55 18.94 3.32
N TYR A 51 -1.63 18.01 3.06
CA TYR A 51 -0.64 18.16 2.00
C TYR A 51 -1.30 18.35 0.62
N PHE A 52 -2.25 17.50 0.24
CA PHE A 52 -2.95 17.62 -1.05
C PHE A 52 -3.68 18.96 -1.19
N HIS A 53 -4.42 19.37 -0.17
CA HIS A 53 -5.14 20.63 -0.17
C HIS A 53 -4.19 21.83 -0.24
N SER A 54 -3.03 21.78 0.42
CA SER A 54 -1.98 22.81 0.32
C SER A 54 -1.43 22.96 -1.12
N LYS A 55 -1.57 21.91 -1.95
CA LYS A 55 -1.17 21.89 -3.36
C LYS A 55 -2.34 22.16 -4.32
N GLY A 56 -3.54 22.44 -3.81
CA GLY A 56 -4.74 22.67 -4.62
C GLY A 56 -5.35 21.40 -5.23
N TYR A 57 -5.00 20.22 -4.72
CA TYR A 57 -5.56 18.94 -5.16
C TYR A 57 -6.50 18.37 -4.09
N THR A 58 -7.57 17.70 -4.53
CA THR A 58 -8.39 16.84 -3.67
C THR A 58 -8.17 15.39 -4.07
N HIS A 59 -7.98 14.49 -3.10
CA HIS A 59 -7.85 13.06 -3.42
C HIS A 59 -9.12 12.52 -4.09
N SER A 60 -10.30 12.97 -3.65
CA SER A 60 -11.64 12.64 -4.19
C SER A 60 -12.10 11.17 -4.09
N ASP A 61 -11.18 10.23 -3.89
CA ASP A 61 -11.46 8.78 -3.76
C ASP A 61 -10.76 8.15 -2.53
N ILE A 62 -10.98 8.72 -1.34
CA ILE A 62 -10.44 8.16 -0.10
C ILE A 62 -11.27 6.94 0.30
N LYS A 63 -10.65 5.75 0.24
CA LYS A 63 -11.24 4.47 0.64
C LYS A 63 -10.16 3.49 1.06
N SER A 64 -10.54 2.50 1.86
CA SER A 64 -9.65 1.47 2.42
C SER A 64 -8.82 0.70 1.37
N SER A 65 -9.32 0.50 0.14
CA SER A 65 -8.57 -0.18 -0.92
C SER A 65 -7.51 0.71 -1.60
N ASN A 66 -7.53 2.02 -1.35
CA ASN A 66 -6.52 2.97 -1.85
C ASN A 66 -5.48 3.32 -0.77
N LEU A 67 -5.62 2.77 0.45
CA LEU A 67 -4.70 2.99 1.56
C LEU A 67 -3.80 1.77 1.70
N MET A 68 -2.54 1.93 1.31
CA MET A 68 -1.57 0.83 1.24
C MET A 68 -0.60 0.87 2.42
N LEU A 69 -0.27 -0.29 3.00
CA LEU A 69 0.77 -0.39 4.02
C LEU A 69 2.16 -0.44 3.40
N GLY A 70 3.11 0.23 4.04
CA GLY A 70 4.52 0.21 3.65
C GLY A 70 5.09 -1.21 3.63
N PHE A 71 5.88 -1.51 2.61
CA PHE A 71 6.57 -2.78 2.49
C PHE A 71 7.83 -2.79 3.36
N ASP A 72 7.88 -3.68 4.36
CA ASP A 72 9.08 -3.90 5.17
C ASP A 72 9.86 -5.12 4.63
N GLY A 73 10.85 -4.83 3.78
CA GLY A 73 11.71 -5.86 3.18
C GLY A 73 12.50 -6.69 4.20
N ASN A 74 12.71 -6.19 5.43
CA ASN A 74 13.44 -6.94 6.46
C ASN A 74 12.60 -8.08 7.07
N LYS A 75 11.27 -8.02 7.01
CA LYS A 75 10.39 -9.14 7.41
C LYS A 75 10.58 -10.36 6.51
N TYR A 76 10.83 -10.14 5.21
CA TYR A 76 11.04 -11.22 4.25
C TYR A 76 12.40 -11.91 4.43
N ASN A 77 13.43 -11.18 4.84
CA ASN A 77 14.76 -11.77 5.09
C ASN A 77 14.79 -12.67 6.33
N LYS A 78 13.94 -12.43 7.34
CA LYS A 78 13.84 -13.30 8.53
C LYS A 78 13.16 -14.64 8.26
N GLY A 79 12.30 -14.74 7.25
CA GLY A 79 11.64 -16.00 6.87
C GLY A 79 12.53 -16.98 6.09
N LEU A 80 13.72 -16.54 5.65
CA LEU A 80 14.68 -17.34 4.88
C LEU A 80 15.81 -17.93 5.73
N ILE A 81 15.88 -17.60 7.02
CA ILE A 81 16.79 -18.25 7.96
C ILE A 81 16.16 -19.59 8.35
N LYS A 82 16.46 -20.65 7.58
CA LYS A 82 16.17 -22.03 8.00
C LYS A 82 16.95 -22.30 9.30
N PRO A 83 16.38 -23.02 10.29
CA PRO A 83 17.14 -23.44 11.46
C PRO A 83 18.33 -24.29 10.98
N THR A 84 19.53 -23.77 11.17
CA THR A 84 20.76 -24.54 11.01
C THR A 84 20.70 -25.66 12.04
N GLN A 85 20.55 -26.91 11.59
CA GLN A 85 20.79 -28.08 12.43
C GLN A 85 22.28 -28.07 12.77
N SER A 86 22.62 -27.68 13.98
CA SER A 86 23.92 -27.97 14.57
C SER A 86 23.91 -29.43 15.02
N PHE A 87 24.86 -30.21 14.48
CA PHE A 87 25.19 -31.56 14.91
C PHE A 87 25.59 -31.61 16.38
#